data_AF-A0A5J4V7M1-F1
#
_entry.id   AF-A0A5J4V7M1-F1
#
_cell.length_a   1.000
_cell.length_b   1.000
_cell.length_c   1.000
_cell.angle_alpha   90.00
_cell.angle_beta   90.00
_cell.angle_gamma   90.00
#
_symmetry.space_group_name_H-M   'P 1'
#
loop_
_entity.id
_entity.type
_entity.pdbx_description
1 polymer ?
#
loop_
_entity_poly.entity_id
_entity_poly.type
_entity_poly.pdbx_seq_one_letter_code
_entity_poly.pdbx_strand_id
1 'polypeptide(L)'
;MELPQDVRQFLILNKKTFKLKLHPRYARIIQSIIQISPGFIIKEAWQGRSDGNKDGIVRIEVMIENTQGWNNSIGIADTSCSFAASKRPLDDGNKQKTVRYFNIGRLDHITYAKGNRGYADGQRVAVEVDMTTVTRRATFFVDDIEQPNFVIGIPEAIRFWASTSDESSFFTVIKFERLIQSTAKGVEGSKALQWGKEWK
;
A
#
# COMPACT_ATOMS: atom_id res chain seq x y z
N MET A 1 -10.94 -7.07 24.88
CA MET A 1 -11.08 -7.46 23.47
C MET A 1 -9.70 -7.35 22.85
N GLU A 2 -9.00 -8.47 22.70
CA GLU A 2 -7.70 -8.50 22.04
C GLU A 2 -7.93 -8.20 20.55
N LEU A 3 -7.37 -7.09 20.07
CA LEU A 3 -7.28 -6.84 18.63
C LEU A 3 -6.56 -8.06 18.02
N PRO A 4 -7.13 -8.70 16.97
CA PRO A 4 -6.44 -9.79 16.29
C PRO A 4 -5.03 -9.34 15.94
N GLN A 5 -4.02 -10.14 16.28
CA GLN A 5 -2.61 -9.83 15.99
C GLN A 5 -2.40 -9.42 14.53
N ASP A 6 -3.26 -9.90 13.64
CA ASP A 6 -3.24 -9.63 12.20
C ASP A 6 -3.66 -8.19 11.86
N VAL A 7 -4.56 -7.57 12.64
CA VAL A 7 -4.94 -6.15 12.48
C VAL A 7 -3.76 -5.22 12.81
N ARG A 8 -2.78 -5.68 13.60
CA ARG A 8 -1.53 -4.95 13.83
C ARG A 8 -0.61 -4.93 12.60
N GLN A 9 -0.89 -5.73 11.57
CA GLN A 9 -0.08 -5.83 10.35
C GLN A 9 -0.55 -4.93 9.22
N PHE A 10 -1.68 -4.22 9.35
CA PHE A 10 -1.94 -3.03 8.54
C PHE A 10 -0.97 -1.95 9.01
N LEU A 11 0.21 -1.96 8.41
CA LEU A 11 1.27 -1.04 8.74
C LEU A 11 0.97 0.31 8.08
N ILE A 12 -0.01 0.99 8.65
CA ILE A 12 -0.31 2.39 8.42
C ILE A 12 0.88 3.16 9.03
N LEU A 13 1.90 3.41 8.21
CA LEU A 13 3.09 4.16 8.56
C LEU A 13 2.73 5.65 8.68
N ASN A 14 2.02 6.02 9.73
CA ASN A 14 1.99 7.40 10.20
C ASN A 14 2.78 7.50 11.51
N LYS A 15 3.88 8.27 11.47
CA LYS A 15 4.84 8.45 12.58
C LYS A 15 4.15 8.95 13.86
N LYS A 16 3.06 9.73 13.77
CA LYS A 16 2.30 10.23 14.92
C LYS A 16 1.47 9.14 15.60
N THR A 17 0.80 8.27 14.84
CA THR A 17 -0.06 7.20 15.39
C THR A 17 0.74 6.18 16.19
N PHE A 18 1.99 5.93 15.79
CA PHE A 18 2.87 4.98 16.49
C PHE A 18 3.42 5.56 17.81
N LYS A 19 3.89 6.81 17.82
CA LYS A 19 4.42 7.47 19.03
C LYS A 19 3.35 7.66 20.10
N LEU A 20 2.11 7.96 19.71
CA LEU A 20 0.99 8.13 20.64
C LEU A 20 0.53 6.78 21.25
N LYS A 21 0.61 5.66 20.50
CA LYS A 21 0.32 4.30 21.02
C LYS A 21 1.29 3.86 22.13
N LEU A 22 2.52 4.35 22.12
CA LEU A 22 3.58 3.97 23.08
C LEU A 22 3.55 4.78 24.38
N HIS A 23 2.71 5.80 24.48
CA HIS A 23 2.65 6.68 25.65
C HIS A 23 1.46 6.34 26.56
N PRO A 24 1.66 6.00 27.85
CA PRO A 24 0.60 5.50 28.74
C PRO A 24 -0.64 6.40 28.84
N ARG A 25 -0.42 7.72 28.80
CA ARG A 25 -1.49 8.75 28.86
C ARG A 25 -2.38 8.78 27.61
N TYR A 26 -1.84 8.45 26.45
CA TYR A 26 -2.56 8.53 25.17
C TYR A 26 -3.10 7.17 24.72
N ALA A 27 -2.61 6.06 25.27
CA ALA A 27 -3.12 4.72 24.96
C ALA A 27 -4.63 4.57 25.22
N ARG A 28 -5.15 5.10 26.34
CA ARG A 28 -6.58 5.07 26.67
C ARG A 28 -7.42 6.01 25.81
N ILE A 29 -6.88 7.19 25.49
CA ILE A 29 -7.54 8.19 24.62
C ILE A 29 -7.59 7.69 23.17
N ILE A 30 -6.52 7.05 22.68
CA ILE A 30 -6.52 6.40 21.37
C ILE A 30 -7.52 5.25 21.34
N GLN A 31 -7.60 4.42 22.38
CA GLN A 31 -8.63 3.37 22.46
C GLN A 31 -10.07 3.92 22.44
N SER A 32 -10.33 5.09 23.04
CA SER A 32 -11.63 5.75 22.99
C SER A 32 -11.89 6.51 21.69
N ILE A 33 -10.87 7.06 21.03
CA ILE A 33 -10.98 7.72 19.72
C ILE A 33 -11.08 6.69 18.58
N ILE A 34 -10.48 5.49 18.71
CA ILE A 34 -10.70 4.38 17.76
C ILE A 34 -12.17 3.89 17.79
N GLN A 35 -12.92 4.16 18.86
CA GLN A 35 -14.39 4.00 18.87
C GLN A 35 -15.14 5.14 18.17
N ILE A 36 -14.45 6.21 17.76
CA ILE A 36 -15.00 7.32 16.96
C ILE A 36 -14.29 7.32 15.61
N SER A 37 -14.86 6.54 14.71
CA SER A 37 -14.58 6.41 13.27
C SER A 37 -13.11 6.52 12.85
N PRO A 38 -12.34 5.42 12.91
CA PRO A 38 -11.22 5.28 12.01
C PRO A 38 -11.80 5.38 10.59
N GLY A 39 -11.21 6.20 9.72
CA GLY A 39 -11.56 6.29 8.29
C GLY A 39 -11.39 4.98 7.50
N PHE A 40 -11.21 3.87 8.21
CA PHE A 40 -11.22 2.51 7.72
C PHE A 40 -11.91 1.62 8.76
N ILE A 41 -13.20 1.38 8.56
CA ILE A 41 -13.92 0.32 9.26
C ILE A 41 -13.52 -0.98 8.56
N ILE A 42 -12.96 -1.94 9.31
CA ILE A 42 -12.89 -3.35 8.86
C ILE A 42 -14.35 -3.79 8.74
N LYS A 43 -14.88 -3.74 7.52
CA LYS A 43 -16.26 -4.16 7.21
C LYS A 43 -16.35 -5.68 7.15
N GLU A 44 -15.25 -6.34 6.79
CA GLU A 44 -15.18 -7.79 6.62
C GLU A 44 -13.93 -8.38 7.29
N ALA A 45 -14.06 -9.54 7.91
CA ALA A 45 -13.00 -10.14 8.74
C ALA A 45 -11.67 -10.40 7.98
N TRP A 46 -11.72 -10.60 6.66
CA TRP A 46 -10.52 -10.79 5.84
C TRP A 46 -9.69 -9.51 5.69
N GLN A 47 -10.32 -8.34 5.83
CA GLN A 47 -9.66 -7.05 5.65
C GLN A 47 -8.68 -6.73 6.77
N GLY A 48 -8.55 -7.59 7.79
CA GLY A 48 -7.57 -7.50 8.87
C GLY A 48 -6.48 -8.57 8.83
N ARG A 49 -6.48 -9.48 7.85
CA ARG A 49 -5.58 -10.64 7.83
C ARG A 49 -4.66 -10.67 6.61
N SER A 50 -3.40 -11.05 6.83
CA SER A 50 -2.42 -11.24 5.75
C SER A 50 -2.74 -12.45 4.86
N ASP A 51 -3.57 -13.39 5.32
CA ASP A 51 -4.04 -14.53 4.52
C ASP A 51 -5.04 -14.10 3.42
N GLY A 52 -5.70 -12.94 3.57
CA GLY A 52 -6.66 -12.41 2.62
C GLY A 52 -6.07 -12.09 1.24
N ASN A 53 -4.79 -11.73 1.15
CA ASN A 53 -4.17 -11.29 -0.11
C ASN A 53 -3.38 -12.40 -0.82
N LYS A 54 -3.78 -13.67 -0.63
CA LYS A 54 -3.14 -14.84 -1.27
C LYS A 54 -3.91 -15.38 -2.47
N ASP A 55 -5.16 -14.95 -2.62
CA ASP A 55 -6.09 -15.44 -3.64
C ASP A 55 -7.10 -14.36 -4.03
N GLY A 56 -7.66 -14.48 -5.23
CA GLY A 56 -8.60 -13.55 -5.81
C GLY A 56 -7.97 -12.26 -6.32
N ILE A 57 -8.83 -11.28 -6.59
CA ILE A 57 -8.44 -9.94 -7.00
C ILE A 57 -8.76 -8.99 -5.85
N VAL A 58 -7.76 -8.24 -5.40
CA VAL A 58 -7.89 -7.32 -4.26
C VAL A 58 -7.40 -5.94 -4.66
N ARG A 59 -8.17 -4.90 -4.34
CA ARG A 59 -7.81 -3.51 -4.58
C ARG A 59 -7.78 -2.75 -3.26
N ILE A 60 -6.72 -1.99 -3.06
CA ILE A 60 -6.67 -0.93 -2.04
C ILE A 60 -6.57 0.43 -2.74
N GLU A 61 -7.32 1.41 -2.25
CA GLU A 61 -7.30 2.79 -2.72
C GLU A 61 -7.09 3.69 -1.52
N VAL A 62 -6.14 4.62 -1.63
CA VAL A 62 -5.84 5.59 -0.59
C VAL A 62 -5.86 7.00 -1.17
N MET A 63 -6.15 7.97 -0.31
CA MET A 63 -5.97 9.38 -0.58
C MET A 63 -4.91 9.89 0.39
N ILE A 64 -3.85 10.50 -0.13
CA ILE A 64 -2.74 11.04 0.68
C ILE A 64 -2.89 12.55 0.72
N GLU A 65 -2.69 13.13 1.91
CA GLU A 65 -2.91 14.55 2.16
C GLU A 65 -1.83 15.13 3.07
N ASN A 66 -1.67 16.45 2.97
CA ASN A 66 -0.77 17.25 3.78
C ASN A 66 0.70 16.81 3.65
N THR A 67 1.17 16.59 2.42
CA THR A 67 2.53 16.10 2.15
C THR A 67 3.58 17.19 2.18
N GLN A 68 3.19 18.46 2.10
CA GLN A 68 4.11 19.61 2.11
C GLN A 68 5.20 19.49 1.03
N GLY A 69 4.88 18.85 -0.10
CA GLY A 69 5.82 18.59 -1.20
C GLY A 69 6.77 17.42 -0.97
N TRP A 70 6.69 16.72 0.16
CA TRP A 70 7.51 15.54 0.42
C TRP A 70 7.00 14.30 -0.32
N ASN A 71 7.94 13.44 -0.67
CA ASN A 71 7.63 12.19 -1.36
C ASN A 71 6.80 11.26 -0.47
N ASN A 72 5.85 10.60 -1.12
CA ASN A 72 5.00 9.58 -0.53
C ASN A 72 4.80 8.46 -1.55
N SER A 73 4.39 7.29 -1.06
CA SER A 73 4.23 6.11 -1.93
C SER A 73 3.21 5.13 -1.40
N ILE A 74 2.64 4.37 -2.32
CA ILE A 74 1.84 3.17 -2.06
C ILE A 74 2.48 1.98 -2.76
N GLY A 75 2.25 0.77 -2.25
CA GLY A 75 2.62 -0.42 -3.00
C GLY A 75 2.32 -1.72 -2.29
N ILE A 76 3.09 -2.72 -2.70
CA ILE A 76 3.01 -4.08 -2.16
C ILE A 76 4.37 -4.51 -1.62
N ALA A 77 4.33 -5.44 -0.67
CA ALA A 77 5.50 -6.04 -0.06
C ALA A 77 5.33 -7.54 0.05
N ASP A 78 6.43 -8.28 -0.09
CA ASP A 78 6.48 -9.69 0.27
C ASP A 78 6.13 -9.86 1.76
N THR A 79 5.50 -10.98 2.12
CA THR A 79 5.10 -11.23 3.51
C THR A 79 6.27 -11.47 4.46
N SER A 80 7.50 -11.68 3.97
CA SER A 80 8.71 -11.67 4.81
C SER A 80 9.19 -10.27 5.18
N CYS A 81 8.64 -9.20 4.59
CA CYS A 81 8.99 -7.83 4.96
C CYS A 81 8.54 -7.53 6.40
N SER A 82 9.47 -6.97 7.17
CA SER A 82 9.17 -6.31 8.45
C SER A 82 9.32 -4.81 8.27
N PHE A 83 8.34 -4.05 8.73
CA PHE A 83 8.40 -2.59 8.70
C PHE A 83 8.39 -2.09 10.14
N ALA A 84 9.54 -1.62 10.63
CA ALA A 84 9.61 -0.96 11.93
C ALA A 84 9.31 0.54 11.78
N ALA A 85 8.73 1.14 12.81
CA ALA A 85 8.52 2.57 12.84
C ALA A 85 9.84 3.33 12.73
N SER A 86 9.86 4.42 11.96
CA SER A 86 11.05 5.23 11.66
C SER A 86 12.09 4.58 10.74
N LYS A 87 11.77 3.43 10.15
CA LYS A 87 12.56 2.83 9.06
C LYS A 87 11.94 3.15 7.71
N ARG A 88 12.79 3.30 6.69
CA ARG A 88 12.35 3.45 5.31
C ARG A 88 11.83 2.09 4.79
N PRO A 89 10.94 2.08 3.80
CA PRO A 89 10.42 0.83 3.19
C PRO A 89 11.49 -0.06 2.56
N LEU A 90 12.71 0.46 2.35
CA LEU A 90 13.86 -0.22 1.78
C LEU A 90 14.86 -0.75 2.82
N ASP A 91 14.71 -0.33 4.08
CA ASP A 91 15.59 -0.75 5.17
C ASP A 91 15.33 -2.23 5.53
N ASP A 92 16.15 -2.80 6.42
CA ASP A 92 15.98 -4.14 6.99
C ASP A 92 15.88 -5.27 5.92
N GLY A 93 16.59 -5.09 4.80
CA GLY A 93 16.62 -6.06 3.70
C GLY A 93 15.39 -6.02 2.78
N ASN A 94 14.53 -5.01 2.91
CA ASN A 94 13.29 -4.89 2.13
C ASN A 94 13.50 -4.35 0.71
N LYS A 95 14.70 -3.88 0.35
CA LYS A 95 14.98 -3.24 -0.96
C LYS A 95 14.42 -4.03 -2.15
N GLN A 96 14.61 -5.35 -2.16
CA GLN A 96 14.19 -6.26 -3.24
C GLN A 96 12.86 -6.97 -2.97
N LYS A 97 12.18 -6.62 -1.88
CA LYS A 97 10.99 -7.31 -1.39
C LYS A 97 9.73 -6.43 -1.44
N THR A 98 9.84 -5.24 -2.04
CA THR A 98 8.73 -4.29 -2.14
C THR A 98 8.64 -3.72 -3.55
N VAL A 99 7.43 -3.37 -3.96
CA VAL A 99 7.18 -2.45 -5.08
C VAL A 99 6.65 -1.14 -4.49
N ARG A 100 7.14 -0.01 -4.99
CA ARG A 100 6.79 1.34 -4.50
C ARG A 100 6.37 2.21 -5.67
N TYR A 101 5.14 2.70 -5.67
CA TYR A 101 4.69 3.71 -6.61
C TYR A 101 4.70 5.08 -5.96
N PHE A 102 5.68 5.90 -6.32
CA PHE A 102 5.87 7.23 -5.76
C PHE A 102 4.97 8.27 -6.41
N ASN A 103 4.61 9.29 -5.64
CA ASN A 103 3.88 10.49 -6.08
C ASN A 103 4.52 11.20 -7.28
N ILE A 104 5.83 11.03 -7.51
CA ILE A 104 6.53 11.54 -8.69
C ILE A 104 6.36 10.69 -9.97
N GLY A 105 5.52 9.65 -9.94
CA GLY A 105 5.26 8.77 -11.10
C GLY A 105 6.30 7.66 -11.30
N ARG A 106 7.23 7.52 -10.36
CA ARG A 106 8.29 6.51 -10.42
C ARG A 106 7.81 5.21 -9.76
N LEU A 107 8.01 4.08 -10.43
CA LEU A 107 7.72 2.76 -9.89
C LEU A 107 9.04 2.06 -9.55
N ASP A 108 9.23 1.68 -8.29
CA ASP A 108 10.50 1.15 -7.77
C ASP A 108 10.37 -0.28 -7.28
N HIS A 109 11.41 -1.07 -7.57
CA HIS A 109 11.68 -2.36 -6.99
C HIS A 109 13.19 -2.50 -6.71
N ILE A 110 13.95 -3.30 -7.46
CA ILE A 110 15.42 -3.34 -7.36
C ILE A 110 16.03 -2.07 -7.96
N THR A 111 15.60 -1.75 -9.17
CA THR A 111 15.81 -0.45 -9.84
C THR A 111 14.45 0.25 -9.96
N TYR A 112 14.36 1.26 -10.82
CA TYR A 112 13.12 1.99 -11.05
C TYR A 112 12.74 2.03 -12.52
N ALA A 113 11.45 2.18 -12.77
CA ALA A 113 10.89 2.46 -14.07
C ALA A 113 10.20 3.83 -14.06
N LYS A 114 10.33 4.56 -15.17
CA LYS A 114 9.57 5.78 -15.46
C LYS A 114 8.44 5.46 -16.44
N GLY A 115 7.43 6.32 -16.50
CA GLY A 115 6.34 6.22 -17.48
C GLY A 115 4.95 6.30 -16.85
N ASN A 116 4.83 6.08 -15.55
CA ASN A 116 3.59 6.34 -14.83
C ASN A 116 3.43 7.83 -14.56
N ARG A 117 2.18 8.28 -14.45
CA ARG A 117 1.84 9.65 -14.05
C ARG A 117 2.18 9.87 -12.58
N GLY A 118 2.59 11.07 -12.20
CA GLY A 118 2.62 11.46 -10.79
C GLY A 118 1.22 11.70 -10.23
N TYR A 119 1.12 11.78 -8.91
CA TYR A 119 -0.10 12.16 -8.20
C TYR A 119 0.23 13.16 -7.07
N ALA A 120 -0.75 13.99 -6.71
CA ALA A 120 -0.64 15.04 -5.71
C ALA A 120 -1.61 14.81 -4.55
N ASP A 121 -1.53 15.68 -3.54
CA ASP A 121 -2.44 15.67 -2.39
C ASP A 121 -3.90 15.73 -2.83
N GLY A 122 -4.75 14.94 -2.17
CA GLY A 122 -6.18 14.84 -2.46
C GLY A 122 -6.54 13.97 -3.67
N GLN A 123 -5.56 13.50 -4.46
CA GLN A 123 -5.83 12.51 -5.51
C GLN A 123 -5.92 11.09 -4.94
N ARG A 124 -6.72 10.24 -5.58
CA ARG A 124 -6.88 8.84 -5.21
C ARG A 124 -5.82 8.01 -5.91
N VAL A 125 -5.03 7.25 -5.16
CA VAL A 125 -4.05 6.31 -5.70
C VAL A 125 -4.39 4.89 -5.24
N ALA A 126 -4.40 3.95 -6.18
CA ALA A 126 -4.78 2.58 -5.91
C ALA A 126 -3.77 1.56 -6.42
N VAL A 127 -3.77 0.39 -5.78
CA VAL A 127 -3.09 -0.82 -6.24
C VAL A 127 -4.11 -1.94 -6.29
N GLU A 128 -4.25 -2.55 -7.47
CA GLU A 128 -5.02 -3.76 -7.68
C GLU A 128 -4.06 -4.92 -7.87
N VAL A 129 -4.28 -6.00 -7.14
CA VAL A 129 -3.48 -7.22 -7.20
C VAL A 129 -4.40 -8.34 -7.65
N ASP A 130 -4.06 -8.95 -8.78
CA ASP A 130 -4.73 -10.14 -9.29
C ASP A 130 -3.82 -11.36 -9.03
N MET A 131 -4.26 -12.17 -8.06
CA MET A 131 -3.59 -13.38 -7.61
C MET A 131 -4.12 -14.64 -8.33
N THR A 132 -5.14 -14.50 -9.19
CA THR A 132 -5.81 -15.63 -9.86
C THR A 132 -5.08 -16.15 -11.08
N THR A 133 -4.22 -15.31 -11.67
CA THR A 133 -3.45 -15.66 -12.87
C THR A 133 -2.15 -16.38 -12.53
N VAL A 134 -1.72 -17.32 -13.38
CA VAL A 134 -0.41 -18.02 -13.25
C VAL A 134 0.72 -17.00 -13.11
N THR A 135 0.66 -15.93 -13.91
CA THR A 135 1.50 -14.75 -13.74
C THR A 135 0.72 -13.70 -12.96
N ARG A 136 0.79 -13.77 -11.62
CA ARG A 136 0.18 -12.78 -10.71
C ARG A 136 0.63 -11.37 -11.03
N ARG A 137 -0.26 -10.38 -10.93
CA ARG A 137 0.05 -8.99 -11.30
C ARG A 137 -0.35 -7.98 -10.25
N ALA A 138 0.32 -6.83 -10.25
CA ALA A 138 -0.05 -5.64 -9.50
C ALA A 138 -0.12 -4.42 -10.44
N THR A 139 -1.31 -3.83 -10.56
CA THR A 139 -1.61 -2.69 -11.42
C THR A 139 -1.90 -1.45 -10.57
N PHE A 140 -1.46 -0.28 -11.04
CA PHE A 140 -1.55 0.98 -10.31
C PHE A 140 -2.53 1.94 -10.99
N PHE A 141 -3.19 2.78 -10.21
CA PHE A 141 -4.19 3.73 -10.71
C PHE A 141 -4.02 5.09 -10.03
N VAL A 142 -4.32 6.16 -10.77
CA VAL A 142 -4.45 7.53 -10.25
C VAL A 142 -5.81 8.06 -10.70
N ASP A 143 -6.69 8.41 -9.75
CA ASP A 143 -8.08 8.81 -9.99
C ASP A 143 -8.81 7.84 -10.93
N ASP A 144 -8.71 6.53 -10.64
CA ASP A 144 -9.25 5.44 -11.44
C ASP A 144 -8.64 5.27 -12.86
N ILE A 145 -7.64 6.07 -13.23
CA ILE A 145 -6.90 5.92 -14.48
C ILE A 145 -5.76 4.92 -14.31
N GLU A 146 -5.84 3.80 -15.04
CA GLU A 146 -4.81 2.76 -15.08
C GLU A 146 -3.46 3.30 -15.58
N GLN A 147 -2.37 2.91 -14.90
CA GLN A 147 -1.02 3.34 -15.22
C GLN A 147 -0.30 2.32 -16.12
N PRO A 148 0.54 2.78 -17.07
CA PRO A 148 1.15 1.91 -18.09
C PRO A 148 2.13 0.89 -17.52
N ASN A 149 2.89 1.23 -16.48
CA ASN A 149 3.79 0.29 -15.84
C ASN A 149 3.08 -0.45 -14.71
N PHE A 150 3.07 -1.77 -14.81
CA PHE A 150 2.53 -2.69 -13.81
C PHE A 150 3.55 -3.81 -13.54
N VAL A 151 3.40 -4.51 -12.41
CA VAL A 151 4.34 -5.55 -12.00
C VAL A 151 3.75 -6.93 -12.22
N ILE A 152 4.54 -7.86 -12.71
CA ILE A 152 4.17 -9.26 -12.92
C ILE A 152 5.08 -10.21 -12.14
N GLY A 153 4.56 -11.41 -11.87
CA GLY A 153 5.26 -12.46 -11.12
C GLY A 153 5.48 -12.10 -9.65
N ILE A 154 4.55 -11.35 -9.07
CA ILE A 154 4.57 -10.99 -7.64
C ILE A 154 4.50 -12.26 -6.74
N PRO A 155 4.93 -12.19 -5.47
CA PRO A 155 4.94 -13.35 -4.56
C PRO A 155 3.56 -13.98 -4.34
N GLU A 156 3.54 -15.21 -3.81
CA GLU A 156 2.30 -15.97 -3.45
C GLU A 156 1.45 -15.29 -2.37
N ALA A 157 2.07 -14.42 -1.57
CA ALA A 157 1.40 -13.68 -0.54
C ALA A 157 2.03 -12.29 -0.43
N ILE A 158 1.20 -11.26 -0.41
CA ILE A 158 1.65 -9.87 -0.33
C ILE A 158 0.99 -9.13 0.84
N ARG A 159 1.59 -7.99 1.20
CA ARG A 159 0.97 -6.96 2.04
C ARG A 159 0.85 -5.67 1.26
N PHE A 160 -0.30 -5.01 1.36
CA PHE A 160 -0.44 -3.62 0.94
C PHE A 160 0.19 -2.70 1.98
N TRP A 161 0.77 -1.60 1.55
CA TRP A 161 1.32 -0.58 2.43
C TRP A 161 1.31 0.79 1.76
N ALA A 162 1.26 1.83 2.57
CA ALA A 162 1.44 3.21 2.14
C ALA A 162 2.37 3.93 3.13
N SER A 163 3.13 4.90 2.64
CA SER A 163 4.06 5.70 3.45
C SER A 163 4.01 7.18 3.09
N THR A 164 4.15 7.99 4.12
CA THR A 164 4.35 9.43 4.03
C THR A 164 5.67 9.80 4.72
N SER A 165 6.33 10.85 4.21
CA SER A 165 7.64 11.27 4.75
C SER A 165 7.53 12.40 5.76
N ASP A 166 6.59 13.33 5.57
CA ASP A 166 6.38 14.45 6.48
C ASP A 166 5.53 14.05 7.70
N GLU A 167 5.81 14.68 8.85
CA GLU A 167 5.15 14.34 10.12
C GLU A 167 3.70 14.82 10.20
N SER A 168 3.33 15.78 9.37
CA SER A 168 1.98 16.32 9.29
C SER A 168 1.11 15.59 8.25
N SER A 169 1.73 14.83 7.34
CA SER A 169 1.03 14.03 6.35
C SER A 169 0.19 12.94 6.97
N PHE A 170 -0.89 12.59 6.29
CA PHE A 170 -1.70 11.44 6.60
C PHE A 170 -2.26 10.84 5.32
N PHE A 171 -2.83 9.64 5.43
CA PHE A 171 -3.58 9.05 4.35
C PHE A 171 -4.85 8.41 4.87
N THR A 172 -5.86 8.40 4.02
CA THR A 172 -7.15 7.76 4.28
C THR A 172 -7.28 6.60 3.31
N VAL A 173 -7.59 5.41 3.81
CA VAL A 173 -7.92 4.28 2.93
C VAL A 173 -9.38 4.43 2.51
N ILE A 174 -9.60 4.73 1.23
CA ILE A 174 -10.92 5.00 0.65
C ILE A 174 -11.64 3.70 0.31
N LYS A 175 -10.91 2.73 -0.23
CA LYS A 175 -11.43 1.40 -0.57
C LYS A 175 -10.44 0.32 -0.18
N PHE A 176 -10.98 -0.81 0.26
CA PHE A 176 -10.23 -2.05 0.32
C PHE A 176 -11.20 -3.20 0.07
N GLU A 177 -11.16 -3.75 -1.13
CA GLU A 177 -12.22 -4.61 -1.61
C GLU A 177 -11.68 -5.79 -2.41
N ARG A 178 -12.45 -6.88 -2.38
CA ARG A 178 -12.28 -7.97 -3.32
C ARG A 178 -13.11 -7.69 -4.56
N LEU A 179 -12.51 -7.91 -5.71
CA LEU A 179 -13.15 -7.72 -7.00
C LEU A 179 -13.48 -9.07 -7.61
N ILE A 180 -14.65 -9.17 -8.25
CA ILE A 180 -15.06 -10.34 -9.03
C ILE A 180 -14.27 -10.39 -10.35
N GLN A 181 -13.95 -9.23 -10.91
CA GLN A 181 -13.20 -9.08 -12.14
C GLN A 181 -12.18 -7.94 -12.01
N SER A 182 -11.02 -8.12 -12.63
CA SER A 182 -9.98 -7.09 -12.75
C SER A 182 -10.55 -5.80 -13.34
N THR A 183 -10.28 -4.66 -12.69
CA THR A 183 -10.60 -3.36 -13.29
C THR A 183 -9.51 -2.90 -14.26
N ALA A 184 -8.30 -3.49 -14.16
CA ALA A 184 -7.25 -3.30 -15.15
C ALA A 184 -7.67 -3.89 -16.51
N LYS A 185 -7.65 -3.06 -17.56
CA LYS A 185 -7.96 -3.41 -18.95
C LYS A 185 -6.72 -3.41 -19.84
N GLY A 186 -5.61 -2.84 -19.36
CA GLY A 186 -4.43 -2.56 -20.14
C GLY A 186 -4.54 -1.22 -20.85
N VAL A 187 -3.42 -0.49 -20.92
CA VAL A 187 -3.31 0.78 -21.64
C VAL A 187 -2.26 0.68 -22.75
N GLU A 188 -2.38 1.50 -23.78
CA GLU A 188 -1.38 1.53 -24.86
C GLU A 188 0.01 1.91 -24.31
N GLY A 189 1.05 1.25 -24.81
CA GLY A 189 2.42 1.46 -24.33
C GLY A 189 2.70 0.87 -22.95
N SER A 190 1.83 0.01 -22.43
CA SER A 190 2.04 -0.64 -21.13
C SER A 190 3.32 -1.47 -21.08
N LYS A 191 3.98 -1.46 -19.93
CA LYS A 191 5.17 -2.26 -19.66
C LYS A 191 4.94 -3.17 -18.46
N ALA A 192 5.00 -4.47 -18.71
CA ALA A 192 5.02 -5.48 -17.66
C ALA A 192 6.44 -5.56 -17.06
N LEU A 193 6.56 -5.27 -15.77
CA LEU A 193 7.83 -5.24 -15.05
C LEU A 193 7.94 -6.47 -14.15
N GLN A 194 8.94 -7.32 -14.38
CA GLN A 194 9.08 -8.58 -13.66
C GLN A 194 9.60 -8.36 -12.24
N TRP A 195 8.88 -8.89 -11.24
CA TRP A 195 9.36 -8.94 -9.86
C TRP A 195 10.69 -9.71 -9.75
N GLY A 196 11.59 -9.25 -8.90
CA GLY A 196 12.91 -9.86 -8.69
C GLY A 196 13.90 -9.61 -9.83
N LYS A 197 13.57 -8.73 -10.78
CA LYS A 197 14.46 -8.32 -11.88
C LYS A 197 14.74 -6.82 -11.83
N GLU A 198 15.85 -6.43 -12.43
CA GLU A 198 16.12 -5.04 -12.74
C GLU A 198 15.23 -4.59 -13.89
N TRP A 199 14.70 -3.39 -13.77
CA TRP A 199 13.88 -2.72 -14.77
C TRP A 199 14.74 -1.71 -15.53
N LYS A 200 14.50 -1.61 -16.85
CA LYS A 200 15.16 -0.69 -17.77
C LYS A 200 14.17 0.35 -18.28
#